data_AF-A0A9D7ZAR8-F1
#
_entry.id   AF-A0A9D7ZAR8-F1
#
_cell.length_a   1.000
_cell.length_b   1.000
_cell.length_c   1.000
_cell.angle_alpha   90.00
_cell.angle_beta   90.00
_cell.angle_gamma   90.00
#
_symmetry.space_group_name_H-M   'P 1'
#
loop_
_entity.id
_entity.type
_entity.pdbx_description
1 polymer ?
#
loop_
_entity_poly.entity_id
_entity_poly.type
_entity_poly.pdbx_seq_one_letter_code
_entity_poly.pdbx_strand_id
1 'polypeptide(L)'
;MIRMGKLRFSDGTQTEKAHKLTVDGKVVAFDARLPIGAMIGTTEAQERVMGGAGTGDANASNRHVADTLGVAHKSYRSGGKRRSGKGYNRDESAAMLADAIANTSVIPPIKRCPPGVACGTSAVADQFVGMRVNATGGGGSMAWGDIGSALADRDAWAAALAALKDEDKAAIDAAKTANGFGQVGASIGFNTGWSGKRALIAANDNLSRAYKKVS
;
A
#
# COMPACT_ATOMS: atom_id res chain seq x y z
N MET A 1 -17.18 -10.37 -39.20
CA MET A 1 -16.67 -9.60 -38.06
C MET A 1 -17.27 -8.21 -38.13
N ILE A 2 -17.84 -7.69 -37.04
CA ILE A 2 -18.48 -6.38 -36.99
C ILE A 2 -17.52 -5.38 -36.32
N ARG A 3 -17.45 -4.14 -36.79
CA ARG A 3 -16.56 -3.10 -36.23
C ARG A 3 -17.35 -1.88 -35.79
N MET A 4 -17.03 -1.35 -34.61
CA MET A 4 -17.50 -0.04 -34.14
C MET A 4 -16.27 0.78 -33.72
N GLY A 5 -15.85 1.71 -34.57
CA GLY A 5 -14.59 2.44 -34.36
C GLY A 5 -13.37 1.50 -34.34
N LYS A 6 -12.58 1.54 -33.27
CA LYS A 6 -11.43 0.64 -33.06
C LYS A 6 -11.81 -0.70 -32.42
N LEU A 7 -13.05 -0.83 -31.94
CA LEU A 7 -13.55 -2.04 -31.30
C LEU A 7 -14.00 -3.06 -32.35
N ARG A 8 -13.75 -4.32 -32.05
CA ARG A 8 -13.96 -5.45 -32.94
C ARG A 8 -14.92 -6.41 -32.25
N PHE A 9 -15.98 -6.81 -32.95
CA PHE A 9 -17.01 -7.70 -32.43
C PHE A 9 -17.15 -8.94 -33.33
N SER A 10 -17.47 -10.06 -32.69
CA SER A 10 -17.70 -11.34 -33.34
C SER A 10 -19.02 -11.32 -34.10
N ASP A 11 -19.02 -11.89 -35.30
CA ASP A 11 -20.23 -12.19 -36.07
C ASP A 11 -20.65 -13.66 -35.89
N GLY A 12 -20.10 -14.35 -34.90
CA GLY A 12 -20.36 -15.75 -34.64
C GLY A 12 -19.50 -16.70 -35.45
N THR A 13 -18.58 -16.25 -36.30
CA THR A 13 -17.65 -17.14 -37.04
C THR A 13 -16.23 -17.16 -36.48
N GLN A 14 -15.87 -16.19 -35.63
CA GLN A 14 -14.52 -16.08 -35.08
C GLN A 14 -14.31 -17.02 -33.89
N THR A 15 -13.06 -17.46 -33.72
CA THR A 15 -12.59 -18.27 -32.60
C THR A 15 -11.49 -17.53 -31.84
N GLU A 16 -11.44 -17.74 -30.51
CA GLU A 16 -10.34 -17.29 -29.65
C GLU A 16 -9.78 -18.45 -28.82
N LYS A 17 -8.51 -18.34 -28.44
CA LYS A 17 -7.85 -19.31 -27.56
C LYS A 17 -8.43 -19.18 -26.16
N ALA A 18 -9.14 -20.20 -25.71
CA ALA A 18 -9.70 -20.30 -24.38
C ALA A 18 -9.12 -21.52 -23.65
N HIS A 19 -9.43 -21.66 -22.36
CA HIS A 19 -9.02 -22.78 -21.54
C HIS A 19 -10.26 -23.47 -21.01
N LYS A 20 -10.34 -24.79 -21.15
CA LYS A 20 -11.41 -25.60 -20.55
C LYS A 20 -10.84 -26.58 -19.56
N LEU A 21 -11.62 -26.87 -18.52
CA LEU A 21 -11.40 -28.00 -17.64
C LEU A 21 -11.88 -29.27 -18.34
N THR A 22 -11.00 -30.26 -18.46
CA THR A 22 -11.39 -31.61 -18.86
C THR A 22 -12.06 -32.34 -17.69
N VAL A 23 -12.72 -33.45 -17.99
CA VAL A 23 -13.39 -34.31 -16.98
C VAL A 23 -12.42 -34.75 -15.88
N ASP A 24 -11.13 -34.88 -16.21
CA ASP A 24 -10.05 -35.23 -15.28
C ASP A 24 -9.50 -34.03 -14.47
N GLY A 25 -10.13 -32.84 -14.57
CA GLY A 25 -9.71 -31.63 -13.87
C GLY A 25 -8.47 -30.94 -14.43
N LYS A 26 -7.98 -31.33 -15.61
CA LYS A 26 -6.82 -30.70 -16.27
C LYS A 26 -7.27 -29.52 -17.14
N VAL A 27 -6.49 -28.45 -17.13
CA VAL A 27 -6.74 -27.28 -17.99
C VAL A 27 -6.10 -27.50 -19.35
N VAL A 28 -6.91 -27.47 -20.41
CA VAL A 28 -6.45 -27.63 -21.79
C VAL A 28 -6.87 -26.43 -22.63
N ALA A 29 -5.92 -25.90 -23.41
CA ALA A 29 -6.19 -24.83 -24.36
C ALA A 29 -7.03 -25.36 -25.53
N PHE A 30 -8.07 -24.63 -25.91
CA PHE A 30 -8.92 -24.97 -27.04
C PHE A 30 -9.36 -23.72 -27.79
N ASP A 31 -9.79 -23.89 -29.04
CA ASP A 31 -10.36 -22.80 -29.84
C ASP A 31 -11.87 -22.71 -29.55
N ALA A 32 -12.27 -21.68 -28.80
CA ALA A 32 -13.66 -21.42 -28.48
C ALA A 32 -14.29 -20.53 -29.54
N ARG A 33 -15.44 -20.94 -30.07
CA ARG A 33 -16.24 -20.11 -30.99
C ARG A 33 -16.92 -19.00 -30.20
N LEU A 34 -16.70 -17.76 -30.60
CA LEU A 34 -17.27 -16.59 -29.93
C LEU A 34 -18.72 -16.36 -30.35
N PRO A 35 -19.63 -16.01 -29.42
CA PRO A 35 -21.01 -15.67 -29.77
C PRO A 35 -21.09 -14.35 -30.57
N ILE A 36 -22.17 -14.17 -31.32
CA ILE A 36 -22.44 -12.94 -32.08
C ILE A 36 -22.49 -11.76 -31.08
N GLY A 37 -21.70 -10.72 -31.35
CA GLY A 37 -21.60 -9.54 -30.49
C GLY A 37 -20.51 -9.61 -29.40
N ALA A 38 -19.78 -10.71 -29.25
CA ALA A 38 -18.64 -10.77 -28.33
C ALA A 38 -17.49 -9.87 -28.81
N MET A 39 -16.85 -9.13 -27.90
CA MET A 39 -15.71 -8.27 -28.25
C MET A 39 -14.45 -9.12 -28.47
N ILE A 40 -13.73 -8.88 -29.56
CA ILE A 40 -12.56 -9.65 -30.01
C ILE A 40 -11.27 -8.90 -29.66
N GLY A 41 -10.25 -9.63 -29.20
CA GLY A 41 -8.90 -9.10 -29.00
C GLY A 41 -8.79 -8.22 -27.76
N THR A 42 -9.72 -8.36 -26.83
CA THR A 42 -9.65 -7.71 -25.53
C THR A 42 -8.90 -8.63 -24.58
N THR A 43 -7.71 -8.21 -24.18
CA THR A 43 -7.09 -8.78 -23.01
C THR A 43 -7.78 -8.15 -21.81
N GLU A 44 -8.36 -8.96 -20.92
CA GLU A 44 -8.71 -8.46 -19.61
C GLU A 44 -7.42 -7.90 -19.01
N ALA A 45 -7.38 -6.57 -18.85
CA ALA A 45 -6.35 -5.97 -18.02
C ALA A 45 -6.70 -6.42 -16.62
N GLN A 46 -6.18 -7.58 -16.21
CA GLN A 46 -6.29 -8.05 -14.84
C GLN A 46 -5.96 -6.86 -13.98
N GLU A 47 -6.97 -6.38 -13.26
CA GLU A 47 -6.83 -5.24 -12.37
C GLU A 47 -5.60 -5.57 -11.53
N ARG A 48 -4.53 -4.78 -11.68
CA ARG A 48 -3.34 -4.95 -10.86
C ARG A 48 -3.87 -5.08 -9.45
N VAL A 49 -3.54 -6.18 -8.78
CA VAL A 49 -3.95 -6.45 -7.40
C VAL A 49 -3.89 -5.12 -6.65
N MET A 50 -5.06 -4.54 -6.38
CA MET A 50 -5.25 -3.23 -5.74
C MET A 50 -4.92 -3.31 -4.25
N GLY A 51 -3.97 -4.17 -3.87
CA GLY A 51 -3.41 -4.25 -2.54
C GLY A 51 -2.32 -3.19 -2.40
N GLY A 52 -2.73 -1.93 -2.26
CA GLY A 52 -1.84 -0.83 -1.82
C GLY A 52 -1.63 0.33 -2.79
N ALA A 53 -2.28 0.34 -3.96
CA ALA A 53 -2.25 1.51 -4.83
C ALA A 53 -3.40 2.46 -4.45
N GLY A 54 -3.14 3.37 -3.50
CA GLY A 54 -4.00 4.55 -3.32
C GLY A 54 -4.36 4.96 -1.89
N THR A 55 -3.98 4.19 -0.87
CA THR A 55 -4.44 4.44 0.52
C THR A 55 -3.45 5.19 1.41
N GLY A 56 -2.25 5.55 0.93
CA GLY A 56 -1.28 6.30 1.74
C GLY A 56 -0.31 7.13 0.92
N ASP A 57 0.20 8.22 1.51
CA ASP A 57 1.26 9.03 0.93
C ASP A 57 2.56 8.20 0.88
N ALA A 58 2.82 7.59 -0.29
CA ALA A 58 4.00 6.80 -0.55
C ALA A 58 5.30 7.58 -0.26
N ASN A 59 5.29 8.92 -0.38
CA ASN A 59 6.45 9.73 -0.04
C ASN A 59 6.68 9.78 1.48
N ALA A 60 5.62 9.92 2.28
CA ALA A 60 5.73 9.91 3.74
C ALA A 60 6.26 8.55 4.25
N SER A 61 5.73 7.45 3.72
CA SER A 61 6.21 6.09 4.06
C SER A 61 7.67 5.88 3.64
N ASN A 62 8.03 6.27 2.42
CA ASN A 62 9.40 6.15 1.92
C ASN A 62 10.40 7.03 2.70
N ARG A 63 9.98 8.19 3.22
CA ARG A 63 10.81 9.02 4.10
C ARG A 63 11.06 8.34 5.43
N HIS A 64 10.02 7.81 6.06
CA HIS A 64 10.17 7.09 7.32
C HIS A 64 11.14 5.90 7.22
N VAL A 65 11.10 5.13 6.12
CA VAL A 65 12.06 4.03 5.89
C VAL A 65 13.49 4.56 5.71
N ALA A 66 13.64 5.69 5.02
CA ALA A 66 14.95 6.32 4.87
C ALA A 66 15.50 6.81 6.22
N ASP A 67 14.64 7.44 7.03
CA ASP A 67 14.99 7.96 8.36
C ASP A 67 15.35 6.84 9.34
N THR A 68 14.54 5.77 9.39
CA THR A 68 14.80 4.61 10.27
C THR A 68 16.08 3.86 9.91
N LEU A 69 16.43 3.80 8.63
CA LEU A 69 17.68 3.19 8.17
C LEU A 69 18.87 4.17 8.20
N GLY A 70 18.65 5.46 8.51
CA GLY A 70 19.69 6.49 8.50
C GLY A 70 20.28 6.74 7.11
N VAL A 71 19.50 6.54 6.05
CA VAL A 71 19.95 6.66 4.65
C VAL A 71 19.26 7.80 3.93
N ALA A 72 19.88 8.29 2.85
CA ALA A 72 19.31 9.39 2.08
C ALA A 72 18.00 8.97 1.38
N HIS A 73 16.94 9.78 1.55
CA HIS A 73 15.71 9.64 0.78
C HIS A 73 15.96 9.99 -0.69
N LYS A 74 15.60 9.06 -1.59
CA LYS A 74 15.73 9.25 -3.04
C LYS A 74 14.36 9.13 -3.69
N SER A 75 14.00 10.13 -4.49
CA SER A 75 12.78 10.10 -5.29
C SER A 75 12.88 9.02 -6.36
N TYR A 76 11.85 8.19 -6.50
CA TYR A 76 11.73 7.26 -7.62
C TYR A 76 11.81 8.02 -8.95
N ARG A 77 12.63 7.52 -9.87
CA ARG A 77 12.67 7.97 -11.27
C ARG A 77 12.25 6.82 -12.14
N SER A 78 11.21 7.01 -12.93
CA SER A 78 10.79 6.01 -13.91
C SER A 78 11.92 5.75 -14.90
N GLY A 79 12.17 4.47 -15.16
CA GLY A 79 13.08 4.08 -16.23
C GLY A 79 12.58 4.66 -17.56
N GLY A 80 13.46 5.34 -18.29
CA GLY A 80 13.16 5.78 -19.65
C GLY A 80 12.91 4.60 -20.60
N LYS A 81 12.44 4.89 -21.82
CA LYS A 81 12.29 3.87 -22.86
C LYS A 81 13.61 3.13 -23.04
N ARG A 82 13.61 1.80 -22.88
CA ARG A 82 14.75 0.96 -23.26
C ARG A 82 15.08 1.23 -24.72
N ARG A 83 16.33 1.60 -25.00
CA ARG A 83 16.81 1.69 -26.38
C ARG A 83 16.80 0.27 -26.95
N SER A 84 16.11 0.06 -28.07
CA SER A 84 16.21 -1.20 -28.81
C SER A 84 17.56 -1.23 -29.51
N GLY A 85 18.50 -2.00 -28.97
CA GLY A 85 19.77 -2.28 -29.61
C GLY A 85 19.87 -3.74 -30.02
N LYS A 86 20.87 -4.07 -30.83
CA LYS A 86 21.25 -5.46 -31.10
C LYS A 86 21.64 -6.13 -29.78
N GLY A 87 21.11 -7.32 -29.52
CA GLY A 87 21.60 -8.17 -28.43
C GLY A 87 22.94 -8.78 -28.84
N TYR A 88 23.95 -8.65 -27.99
CA TYR A 88 25.27 -9.27 -28.20
C TYR A 88 25.35 -10.62 -27.51
N ASN A 89 26.05 -11.57 -28.12
CA ASN A 89 26.41 -12.81 -27.44
C ASN A 89 27.54 -12.56 -26.43
N ARG A 90 27.87 -13.56 -25.61
CA ARG A 90 28.91 -13.44 -24.56
C ARG A 90 30.29 -13.09 -25.14
N ASP A 91 30.67 -13.72 -26.24
CA ASP A 91 32.00 -13.57 -26.84
C ASP A 91 32.15 -12.23 -27.56
N GLU A 92 31.10 -11.80 -28.28
CA GLU A 92 30.98 -10.46 -28.87
C GLU A 92 31.09 -9.37 -27.79
N SER A 93 30.43 -9.58 -26.64
CA SER A 93 30.49 -8.65 -25.51
C SER A 93 31.89 -8.56 -24.91
N ALA A 94 32.59 -9.69 -24.79
CA ALA A 94 33.97 -9.74 -24.27
C ALA A 94 34.96 -9.04 -25.21
N ALA A 95 34.85 -9.26 -26.52
CA ALA A 95 35.68 -8.59 -27.51
C ALA A 95 35.49 -7.06 -27.49
N MET A 96 34.23 -6.60 -27.46
CA MET A 96 33.92 -5.16 -27.37
C MET A 96 34.45 -4.51 -26.09
N LEU A 97 34.44 -5.23 -24.97
CA LEU A 97 35.02 -4.73 -23.72
C LEU A 97 36.55 -4.63 -23.80
N ALA A 98 37.22 -5.62 -24.40
CA ALA A 98 38.66 -5.59 -24.58
C ALA A 98 39.10 -4.42 -25.48
N ASP A 99 38.40 -4.21 -26.60
CA ASP A 99 38.64 -3.09 -27.51
C ASP A 99 38.39 -1.74 -26.83
N ALA A 100 37.34 -1.62 -26.01
CA ALA A 100 37.05 -0.42 -25.27
C ALA A 100 38.14 -0.11 -24.23
N ILE A 101 38.61 -1.12 -23.50
CA ILE A 101 39.70 -0.96 -22.51
C ILE A 101 41.00 -0.53 -23.20
N ALA A 102 41.36 -1.18 -24.32
CA ALA A 102 42.56 -0.84 -25.09
C ALA A 102 42.55 0.60 -25.62
N ASN A 103 41.37 1.11 -26.01
CA ASN A 103 41.20 2.46 -26.52
C ASN A 103 41.01 3.54 -25.42
N THR A 104 40.89 3.17 -24.15
CA THR A 104 40.64 4.13 -23.06
C THR A 104 41.90 4.32 -22.21
N SER A 105 42.66 5.39 -22.47
CA SER A 105 43.91 5.70 -21.76
C SER A 105 43.73 6.14 -20.30
N VAL A 106 42.53 6.63 -19.94
CA VAL A 106 42.18 7.05 -18.58
C VAL A 106 40.84 6.45 -18.19
N ILE A 107 40.88 5.49 -17.26
CA ILE A 107 39.68 4.89 -16.68
C ILE A 107 38.98 5.95 -15.82
N PRO A 108 37.67 6.23 -16.05
CA PRO A 108 36.94 7.19 -15.23
C PRO A 108 36.91 6.74 -13.76
N PRO A 109 37.02 7.68 -12.80
CA PRO A 109 37.03 7.34 -11.39
C PRO A 109 35.71 6.67 -10.98
N ILE A 110 35.81 5.64 -10.15
CA ILE A 110 34.66 4.92 -9.63
C ILE A 110 33.86 5.87 -8.72
N LYS A 111 32.72 6.34 -9.22
CA LYS A 111 31.79 7.15 -8.42
C LYS A 111 30.99 6.23 -7.50
N ARG A 112 31.38 6.15 -6.23
CA ARG A 112 30.58 5.47 -5.21
C ARG A 112 29.37 6.32 -4.85
N CYS A 113 28.18 5.77 -5.07
CA CYS A 113 26.95 6.41 -4.63
C CYS A 113 26.83 6.33 -3.10
N PRO A 114 26.27 7.37 -2.45
CA PRO A 114 25.98 7.31 -1.02
C PRO A 114 24.96 6.20 -0.74
N PRO A 115 25.02 5.59 0.45
CA PRO A 115 24.06 4.59 0.89
C PRO A 115 22.65 5.17 0.82
N GLY A 116 21.73 4.38 0.29
CA GLY A 116 20.36 4.79 0.01
C GLY A 116 19.48 3.57 -0.16
N VAL A 117 18.19 3.73 0.07
CA VAL A 117 17.21 2.69 -0.23
C VAL A 117 17.17 2.48 -1.75
N ALA A 118 16.93 1.25 -2.20
CA ALA A 118 16.74 0.99 -3.62
C ALA A 118 15.47 1.72 -4.12
N CYS A 119 15.50 2.18 -5.38
CA CYS A 119 14.43 2.97 -5.99
C CYS A 119 13.93 2.28 -7.27
N GLY A 120 13.73 0.96 -7.24
CA GLY A 120 13.24 0.20 -8.40
C GLY A 120 11.75 0.44 -8.68
N THR A 121 11.02 0.95 -7.70
CA THR A 121 9.58 1.12 -7.67
C THR A 121 9.22 2.44 -6.97
N SER A 122 8.01 2.94 -7.18
CA SER A 122 7.54 4.18 -6.53
C SER A 122 7.36 4.02 -5.02
N ALA A 123 6.99 2.82 -4.55
CA ALA A 123 6.92 2.47 -3.13
C ALA A 123 8.08 1.56 -2.76
N VAL A 124 8.80 1.88 -1.68
CA VAL A 124 9.91 1.05 -1.16
C VAL A 124 9.41 -0.33 -0.72
N ALA A 125 8.19 -0.41 -0.19
CA ALA A 125 7.56 -1.66 0.23
C ALA A 125 7.52 -2.73 -0.88
N ASP A 126 7.48 -2.33 -2.15
CA ASP A 126 7.43 -3.27 -3.28
C ASP A 126 8.72 -4.07 -3.46
N GLN A 127 9.81 -3.64 -2.83
CA GLN A 127 11.12 -4.28 -2.93
C GLN A 127 11.29 -5.39 -1.89
N PHE A 128 10.40 -5.47 -0.91
CA PHE A 128 10.48 -6.41 0.18
C PHE A 128 9.23 -7.28 0.20
N VAL A 129 9.40 -8.59 -0.01
CA VAL A 129 8.30 -9.56 -0.05
C VAL A 129 7.46 -9.52 1.23
N GLY A 130 8.06 -9.25 2.38
CA GLY A 130 7.36 -9.14 3.67
C GLY A 130 6.64 -7.81 3.92
N MET A 131 6.79 -6.80 3.04
CA MET A 131 6.14 -5.50 3.21
C MET A 131 4.83 -5.36 2.41
N ARG A 132 4.46 -6.39 1.64
CA ARG A 132 3.15 -6.47 0.97
C ARG A 132 2.27 -7.52 1.63
N VAL A 133 1.03 -7.14 1.90
CA VAL A 133 -0.04 -8.10 2.20
C VAL A 133 -0.52 -8.66 0.87
N ASN A 134 -0.30 -9.95 0.63
CA ASN A 134 -0.86 -10.62 -0.54
C ASN A 134 -2.37 -10.78 -0.37
N ALA A 135 -3.13 -10.61 -1.46
CA ALA A 135 -4.59 -10.66 -1.46
C ALA A 135 -5.21 -12.00 -0.98
N THR A 136 -4.42 -13.06 -0.89
CA THR A 136 -4.85 -14.39 -0.44
C THR A 136 -4.40 -14.75 0.98
N GLY A 137 -3.79 -13.81 1.71
CA GLY A 137 -3.34 -14.03 3.09
C GLY A 137 -4.39 -13.60 4.11
N GLY A 138 -5.23 -14.53 4.55
CA GLY A 138 -5.95 -14.43 5.82
C GLY A 138 -4.95 -14.39 6.98
N GLY A 139 -4.44 -13.21 7.28
CA GLY A 139 -3.45 -12.97 8.31
C GLY A 139 -3.23 -11.47 8.40
N GLY A 140 -3.92 -10.83 9.35
CA GLY A 140 -3.88 -9.39 9.56
C GLY A 140 -2.51 -8.90 10.01
N SER A 141 -1.58 -8.71 9.09
CA SER A 141 -0.57 -7.68 9.26
C SER A 141 -1.17 -6.37 8.75
N MET A 142 -1.24 -5.37 9.63
CA MET A 142 -1.58 -4.00 9.26
C MET A 142 -0.72 -3.60 8.05
N ALA A 143 -1.34 -3.05 7.01
CA ALA A 143 -0.56 -2.41 5.97
C ALA A 143 0.31 -1.34 6.65
N TRP A 144 1.56 -1.13 6.25
CA TRP A 144 2.39 -0.09 6.86
C TRP A 144 1.78 1.32 6.73
N GLY A 145 0.89 1.53 5.76
CA GLY A 145 0.02 2.70 5.70
C GLY A 145 -0.89 2.82 6.93
N ASP A 146 -1.47 1.72 7.39
CA ASP A 146 -2.26 1.66 8.63
C ASP A 146 -1.38 1.88 9.86
N ILE A 147 -0.10 1.50 9.83
CA ILE A 147 0.85 1.81 10.92
C ILE A 147 1.12 3.32 11.00
N GLY A 148 1.28 3.98 9.85
CA GLY A 148 1.43 5.44 9.78
C GLY A 148 0.18 6.18 10.24
N SER A 149 -1.01 5.76 9.76
CA SER A 149 -2.30 6.30 10.19
C SER A 149 -2.55 6.04 11.68
N ALA A 150 -2.29 4.83 12.17
CA ALA A 150 -2.42 4.49 13.59
C ALA A 150 -1.46 5.29 14.47
N LEU A 151 -0.29 5.68 13.97
CA LEU A 151 0.65 6.55 14.70
C LEU A 151 0.16 8.00 14.72
N ALA A 152 -0.34 8.52 13.60
CA ALA A 152 -0.96 9.84 13.54
C ALA A 152 -2.21 9.92 14.45
N ASP A 153 -3.04 8.88 14.45
CA ASP A 153 -4.19 8.73 15.33
C ASP A 153 -3.76 8.62 16.80
N ARG A 154 -2.64 7.93 17.08
CA ARG A 154 -2.07 7.86 18.45
C ARG A 154 -1.61 9.22 18.94
N ASP A 155 -0.93 10.00 18.09
CA ASP A 155 -0.44 11.33 18.46
C ASP A 155 -1.61 12.32 18.60
N ALA A 156 -2.61 12.23 17.72
CA ALA A 156 -3.86 12.99 17.84
C ALA A 156 -4.64 12.63 19.12
N TRP A 157 -4.71 11.34 19.45
CA TRP A 157 -5.29 10.83 20.69
C TRP A 157 -4.53 11.32 21.93
N ALA A 158 -3.19 11.28 21.91
CA ALA A 158 -2.36 11.76 23.01
C ALA A 158 -2.53 13.27 23.24
N ALA A 159 -2.58 14.06 22.18
CA ALA A 159 -2.84 15.50 22.26
C ALA A 159 -4.27 15.81 22.72
N ALA A 160 -5.27 15.04 22.27
CA ALA A 160 -6.65 15.17 22.74
C ALA A 160 -6.78 14.82 24.24
N LEU A 161 -6.08 13.79 24.71
CA LEU A 161 -6.00 13.46 26.13
C LEU A 161 -5.27 14.55 26.94
N ALA A 162 -4.19 15.11 26.42
CA ALA A 162 -3.46 16.20 27.08
C ALA A 162 -4.32 17.46 27.26
N ALA A 163 -5.25 17.72 26.32
CA ALA A 163 -6.19 18.83 26.39
C ALA A 163 -7.38 18.60 27.34
N LEU A 164 -7.57 17.36 27.82
CA LEU A 164 -8.65 17.01 28.74
C LEU A 164 -8.30 17.41 30.19
N LYS A 165 -9.32 17.80 30.96
CA LYS A 165 -9.20 18.01 32.40
C LYS A 165 -8.97 16.67 33.11
N ASP A 166 -8.28 16.70 34.24
CA ASP A 166 -7.97 15.49 35.00
C ASP A 166 -9.22 14.80 35.56
N GLU A 167 -10.26 15.57 35.86
CA GLU A 167 -11.58 15.08 36.26
C GLU A 167 -12.26 14.26 35.14
N ASP A 168 -12.18 14.75 33.90
CA ASP A 168 -12.73 14.07 32.72
C ASP A 168 -11.95 12.78 32.42
N LYS A 169 -10.61 12.82 32.56
CA LYS A 169 -9.75 11.62 32.44
C LYS A 169 -10.12 10.58 33.48
N ALA A 170 -10.26 10.98 34.75
CA ALA A 170 -10.62 10.08 35.84
C ALA A 170 -11.99 9.43 35.62
N ALA A 171 -12.98 10.19 35.14
CA ALA A 171 -14.30 9.64 34.80
C ALA A 171 -14.23 8.59 33.68
N ILE A 172 -13.44 8.85 32.63
CA ILE A 172 -13.26 7.92 31.50
C ILE A 172 -12.48 6.66 31.93
N ASP A 173 -11.42 6.81 32.71
CA ASP A 173 -10.63 5.68 33.20
C ASP A 173 -11.44 4.80 34.16
N ALA A 174 -12.23 5.40 35.06
CA ALA A 174 -13.11 4.65 35.95
C ALA A 174 -14.20 3.89 35.18
N ALA A 175 -14.70 4.45 34.07
CA ALA A 175 -15.69 3.79 33.24
C ALA A 175 -15.18 2.49 32.58
N LYS A 176 -13.86 2.30 32.42
CA LYS A 176 -13.29 1.06 31.85
C LYS A 176 -13.53 -0.17 32.72
N THR A 177 -13.59 0.01 34.03
CA THR A 177 -13.68 -1.08 35.01
C THR A 177 -14.93 -1.02 35.88
N ALA A 178 -15.74 0.04 35.77
CA ALA A 178 -16.94 0.20 36.56
C ALA A 178 -18.07 -0.72 36.08
N ASN A 179 -18.75 -1.37 37.04
CA ASN A 179 -19.96 -2.16 36.79
C ASN A 179 -21.23 -1.30 36.68
N GLY A 180 -21.12 0.03 36.85
CA GLY A 180 -22.24 0.95 36.70
C GLY A 180 -21.90 2.41 37.03
N PHE A 181 -22.80 3.32 36.68
CA PHE A 181 -22.58 4.77 36.82
C PHE A 181 -22.37 5.26 38.25
N GLY A 182 -22.84 4.51 39.26
CA GLY A 182 -22.56 4.81 40.66
C GLY A 182 -21.06 4.70 41.01
N GLN A 183 -20.37 3.70 40.46
CA GLN A 183 -18.92 3.52 40.66
C GLN A 183 -18.10 4.55 39.88
N VAL A 184 -18.56 4.91 38.67
CA VAL A 184 -17.97 6.03 37.92
C VAL A 184 -18.11 7.33 38.71
N GLY A 185 -19.30 7.63 39.24
CA GLY A 185 -19.52 8.80 40.10
C GLY A 185 -18.63 8.80 41.33
N ALA A 186 -18.51 7.67 42.03
CA ALA A 186 -17.70 7.56 43.24
C ALA A 186 -16.22 7.85 42.98
N SER A 187 -15.68 7.45 41.83
CA SER A 187 -14.28 7.68 41.45
C SER A 187 -13.90 9.15 41.27
N ILE A 188 -14.88 10.01 41.01
CA ILE A 188 -14.75 11.46 40.82
C ILE A 188 -15.41 12.25 41.96
N GLY A 189 -15.70 11.59 43.08
CA GLY A 189 -16.21 12.24 44.31
C GLY A 189 -17.73 12.46 44.36
N PHE A 190 -18.51 11.86 43.47
CA PHE A 190 -19.98 11.93 43.50
C PHE A 190 -20.62 10.67 44.09
N ASN A 191 -21.62 10.87 44.97
CA ASN A 191 -22.30 9.77 45.66
C ASN A 191 -23.54 9.21 44.92
N THR A 192 -23.87 9.72 43.73
CA THR A 192 -25.05 9.26 42.98
C THR A 192 -24.71 8.80 41.57
N GLY A 193 -25.38 7.73 41.12
CA GLY A 193 -25.22 7.21 39.76
C GLY A 193 -25.67 8.17 38.67
N TRP A 194 -26.60 9.07 38.97
CA TRP A 194 -27.01 10.13 38.04
C TRP A 194 -25.90 11.16 37.80
N SER A 195 -25.21 11.58 38.85
CA SER A 195 -24.04 12.47 38.73
C SER A 195 -22.91 11.79 37.95
N GLY A 196 -22.64 10.51 38.22
CA GLY A 196 -21.65 9.73 37.47
C GLY A 196 -21.98 9.62 35.97
N LYS A 197 -23.26 9.39 35.63
CA LYS A 197 -23.72 9.37 34.24
C LYS A 197 -23.53 10.73 33.55
N ARG A 198 -23.90 11.84 34.21
CA ARG A 198 -23.75 13.20 33.63
C ARG A 198 -22.28 13.57 33.44
N ALA A 199 -21.43 13.24 34.40
CA ALA A 199 -19.99 13.48 34.32
C ALA A 199 -19.35 12.69 33.17
N LEU A 200 -19.71 11.41 33.00
CA LEU A 200 -19.19 10.60 31.90
C LEU A 200 -19.64 11.11 30.53
N ILE A 201 -20.89 11.55 30.39
CA ILE A 201 -21.39 12.17 29.16
C ILE A 201 -20.62 13.45 28.84
N ALA A 202 -20.41 14.32 29.84
CA ALA A 202 -19.65 15.54 29.67
C ALA A 202 -18.18 15.26 29.27
N ALA A 203 -17.54 14.28 29.91
CA ALA A 203 -16.18 13.86 29.58
C ALA A 203 -16.08 13.32 28.13
N ASN A 204 -17.06 12.54 27.69
CA ASN A 204 -17.13 12.02 26.31
C ASN A 204 -17.34 13.15 25.28
N ASP A 205 -18.21 14.12 25.58
CA ASP A 205 -18.42 15.28 24.72
C ASP A 205 -17.19 16.18 24.62
N ASN A 206 -16.45 16.34 25.73
CA ASN A 206 -15.20 17.09 25.78
C ASN A 206 -14.10 16.37 24.99
N LEU A 207 -13.98 15.05 25.15
CA LEU A 207 -13.04 14.22 24.41
C LEU A 207 -13.32 14.26 22.91
N SER A 208 -14.59 14.12 22.51
CA SER A 208 -15.00 14.21 21.11
C SER A 208 -14.68 15.58 20.51
N ARG A 209 -14.85 16.67 21.28
CA ARG A 209 -14.49 18.03 20.86
C ARG A 209 -12.98 18.24 20.78
N ALA A 210 -12.21 17.68 21.72
CA ALA A 210 -10.76 17.76 21.71
C ALA A 210 -10.18 17.00 20.51
N TYR A 211 -10.68 15.79 20.25
CA TYR A 211 -10.24 14.97 19.13
C TYR A 211 -10.49 15.65 17.78
N LYS A 212 -11.67 16.25 17.59
CA LYS A 212 -12.01 17.03 16.37
C LYS A 212 -11.15 18.28 16.14
N LYS A 213 -10.43 18.77 17.14
CA LYS A 213 -9.53 19.92 16.98
C LYS A 213 -8.13 19.49 16.52
N VAL A 214 -7.78 18.23 16.71
CA VAL A 214 -6.43 17.70 16.48
C VAL A 214 -6.40 16.79 15.23
N SER A 215 -7.51 16.13 14.92
CA SER A 215 -7.76 15.46 13.63
C SER A 215 -8.15 16.45 12.54
#